data_AF-A0A8J2QY60-F1
#
_entry.id   AF-A0A8J2QY60-F1
#
_cell.length_a   1.000
_cell.length_b   1.000
_cell.length_c   1.000
_cell.angle_alpha   90.00
_cell.angle_beta   90.00
_cell.angle_gamma   90.00
#
_symmetry.space_group_name_H-M   'P 1'
#
loop_
_entity.id
_entity.type
_entity.pdbx_description
1 polymer ?
#
loop_
_entity_poly.entity_id
_entity_poly.type
_entity_poly.pdbx_seq_one_letter_code
_entity_poly.pdbx_strand_id
1 'polypeptide(L)'
;MQEGNKLPLKRVELSLTKFNEVAIPHHLNLLRQHKANIIKYEEACDYARVRSEQTHARRVASQLRTLLGELDSLRRQVRPEDVAEFDGRTQRSRDLTLRAIMDYLGKEVTWLVLGLAEDF
;
A
#
# COMPACT_ATOMS: atom_id res chain seq x y z
N MET A 1 -6.86 33.34 0.76
CA MET A 1 -5.44 32.97 0.83
C MET A 1 -5.15 32.50 2.26
N GLN A 2 -4.99 31.20 2.49
CA GLN A 2 -4.60 30.68 3.82
C GLN A 2 -3.17 30.13 3.72
N GLU A 3 -2.20 31.02 3.62
CA GLU A 3 -0.77 30.65 3.67
C GLU A 3 -0.22 30.56 5.11
N GLY A 4 -1.05 30.84 6.12
CA GLY A 4 -0.61 30.98 7.52
C GLY A 4 -0.51 29.70 8.37
N ASN A 5 -0.84 28.51 7.86
CA ASN A 5 -0.91 27.28 8.69
C ASN A 5 -0.14 26.07 8.14
N LYS A 6 0.88 26.29 7.31
CA LYS A 6 1.76 25.22 6.83
C LYS A 6 2.78 24.82 7.89
N LEU A 7 2.96 23.52 8.07
CA LEU A 7 3.84 22.92 9.06
C LEU A 7 5.28 22.85 8.52
N PRO A 8 6.29 23.22 9.33
CA PRO A 8 7.67 22.91 8.99
C PRO A 8 7.92 21.40 9.07
N LEU A 9 8.91 20.88 8.34
CA LEU A 9 9.19 19.44 8.26
C LEU A 9 9.37 18.78 9.64
N LYS A 10 10.03 19.48 10.57
CA LYS A 10 10.25 19.02 11.95
C LYS A 10 8.95 18.68 12.70
N ARG A 11 7.83 19.34 12.39
CA ARG A 11 6.53 19.07 13.03
C ARG A 11 5.89 17.78 12.53
N VAL A 12 6.25 17.31 11.34
CA VAL A 12 5.69 16.10 10.73
C VAL A 12 6.64 14.89 10.80
N GLU A 13 7.82 15.07 11.39
CA GLU A 13 8.89 14.06 11.44
C GLU A 13 8.49 12.76 12.13
N LEU A 14 7.72 12.84 13.22
CA LEU A 14 7.18 11.66 13.89
C LEU A 14 6.22 10.87 12.97
N SER A 15 5.36 11.59 12.25
CA SER A 15 4.43 10.97 11.30
C SER A 15 5.19 10.32 10.14
N LEU A 16 6.22 10.98 9.60
CA LEU A 16 7.09 10.44 8.57
C LEU A 16 7.77 9.13 9.02
N THR A 17 8.32 9.14 10.23
CA THR A 17 8.95 7.95 10.84
C THR A 17 7.94 6.82 10.95
N LYS A 18 6.73 7.11 11.46
CA LYS A 18 5.65 6.10 11.57
C LYS A 18 5.26 5.51 10.21
N PHE A 19 5.12 6.33 9.16
CA PHE A 19 4.80 5.83 7.82
C PHE A 19 5.92 4.96 7.27
N ASN A 20 7.16 5.45 7.32
CA ASN A 20 8.32 4.85 6.67
C ASN A 20 8.80 3.58 7.37
N GLU A 21 8.75 3.54 8.69
CA GLU A 21 9.39 2.47 9.48
C GLU A 21 8.39 1.45 10.01
N VAL A 22 7.11 1.83 10.15
CA VAL A 22 6.11 0.99 10.82
C VAL A 22 4.95 0.66 9.89
N ALA A 23 4.14 1.65 9.54
CA ALA A 23 2.83 1.40 8.93
C ALA A 23 2.96 0.79 7.53
N ILE A 24 3.76 1.40 6.64
CA ILE A 24 3.91 0.89 5.27
C ILE A 24 4.66 -0.45 5.27
N PRO A 25 5.82 -0.62 5.95
CA PRO A 25 6.51 -1.91 6.00
C PRO A 25 5.65 -3.07 6.53
N HIS A 26 4.83 -2.82 7.56
CA HIS A 26 3.94 -3.83 8.10
C HIS A 26 2.92 -4.34 7.06
N HIS A 27 2.23 -3.42 6.39
CA HIS A 27 1.22 -3.79 5.39
C HIS A 27 1.83 -4.38 4.13
N LEU A 28 3.03 -3.94 3.73
CA LEU A 28 3.78 -4.58 2.64
C LEU A 28 4.12 -6.04 2.98
N ASN A 29 4.53 -6.33 4.22
CA ASN A 29 4.81 -7.69 4.65
C ASN A 29 3.55 -8.56 4.65
N LEU A 30 2.42 -8.04 5.15
CA LEU A 30 1.13 -8.74 5.12
C LEU A 30 0.71 -9.06 3.68
N LEU A 31 0.78 -8.10 2.76
CA LEU A 31 0.40 -8.32 1.37
C LEU A 31 1.26 -9.40 0.71
N ARG A 32 2.58 -9.38 0.97
CA ARG A 32 3.51 -10.41 0.51
C ARG A 32 3.16 -11.79 1.07
N GLN A 33 2.80 -11.86 2.36
CA GLN A 33 2.43 -13.12 3.01
C GLN A 33 1.14 -13.70 2.42
N HIS A 34 0.09 -12.89 2.25
CA HIS A 34 -1.15 -13.35 1.61
C HIS A 34 -0.89 -13.84 0.19
N LYS A 35 -0.05 -13.15 -0.59
CA LYS A 35 0.35 -13.59 -1.94
C LYS A 35 1.05 -14.95 -1.93
N ALA A 36 1.96 -15.18 -0.98
CA ALA A 36 2.63 -16.47 -0.84
C ALA A 36 1.66 -17.58 -0.42
N ASN A 37 0.71 -17.28 0.46
CA ASN A 37 -0.33 -18.22 0.89
C ASN A 37 -1.28 -18.59 -0.24
N ILE A 38 -1.67 -17.63 -1.09
CA ILE A 38 -2.50 -17.89 -2.28
C ILE A 38 -1.84 -18.96 -3.15
N ILE A 39 -0.57 -18.76 -3.53
CA ILE A 39 0.18 -19.71 -4.38
C ILE A 39 0.24 -21.09 -3.69
N LYS A 40 0.59 -21.11 -2.41
CA LYS A 40 0.66 -22.35 -1.61
C LYS A 40 -0.66 -23.12 -1.59
N TYR A 41 -1.80 -22.43 -1.44
CA TYR A 41 -3.11 -23.07 -1.37
C TYR A 41 -3.66 -23.43 -2.75
N GLU A 42 -3.30 -22.70 -3.80
CA GLU A 42 -3.58 -23.06 -5.20
C GLU A 42 -2.90 -24.39 -5.55
N GLU A 43 -1.62 -24.56 -5.22
CA GLU A 43 -0.87 -25.81 -5.42
C GLU A 43 -1.47 -27.01 -4.67
N ALA A 44 -2.18 -26.75 -3.57
CA ALA A 44 -2.86 -27.76 -2.76
C ALA A 44 -4.34 -27.95 -3.13
N CYS A 45 -4.85 -27.26 -4.16
CA CYS A 45 -6.27 -27.22 -4.55
C CYS A 45 -7.24 -26.83 -3.40
N ASP A 46 -6.77 -26.08 -2.39
CA ASP A 46 -7.60 -25.59 -1.28
C ASP A 46 -8.21 -24.23 -1.63
N TYR A 47 -9.19 -24.25 -2.55
CA TYR A 47 -9.79 -23.03 -3.09
C TYR A 47 -10.56 -22.20 -2.06
N ALA A 48 -11.03 -22.83 -0.97
CA ALA A 48 -11.67 -22.09 0.12
C ALA A 48 -10.66 -21.15 0.80
N ARG A 49 -9.44 -21.62 1.07
CA ARG A 49 -8.38 -20.78 1.63
C ARG A 49 -7.86 -19.77 0.61
N VAL A 50 -7.76 -20.13 -0.67
CA VAL A 50 -7.39 -19.16 -1.73
C VAL A 50 -8.32 -17.94 -1.72
N ARG A 51 -9.65 -18.15 -1.71
CA ARG A 51 -10.63 -17.04 -1.68
C ARG A 51 -10.52 -16.18 -0.42
N SER A 52 -10.26 -16.81 0.73
CA SER A 52 -10.05 -16.08 1.99
C SER A 52 -8.80 -15.19 1.91
N GLU A 53 -7.68 -15.74 1.43
CA GLU A 53 -6.43 -15.00 1.29
C GLU A 53 -6.52 -13.88 0.25
N GLN A 54 -7.25 -14.07 -0.86
CA GLN A 54 -7.55 -13.02 -1.82
C GLN A 54 -8.34 -11.88 -1.17
N THR A 55 -9.36 -12.19 -0.37
CA THR A 55 -10.14 -11.17 0.35
C THR A 55 -9.27 -10.38 1.34
N HIS A 56 -8.40 -11.05 2.09
CA HIS A 56 -7.46 -10.39 3.00
C HIS A 56 -6.44 -9.53 2.25
N ALA A 57 -5.86 -10.03 1.15
CA ALA A 57 -4.92 -9.29 0.33
C ALA A 57 -5.55 -8.02 -0.29
N ARG A 58 -6.79 -8.11 -0.81
CA ARG A 58 -7.56 -6.93 -1.28
C ARG A 58 -7.73 -5.89 -0.17
N ARG A 59 -8.05 -6.33 1.04
CA ARG A 59 -8.16 -5.43 2.21
C ARG A 59 -6.83 -4.73 2.51
N VAL A 60 -5.73 -5.47 2.53
CA VAL A 60 -4.39 -4.91 2.77
C VAL A 60 -3.98 -3.93 1.66
N ALA A 61 -4.27 -4.25 0.40
CA ALA A 61 -4.03 -3.35 -0.72
C ALA A 61 -4.83 -2.04 -0.57
N SER A 62 -6.07 -2.11 -0.10
CA SER A 62 -6.88 -0.92 0.21
C SER A 62 -6.25 -0.08 1.33
N GLN A 63 -5.79 -0.71 2.41
CA GLN A 63 -5.10 -0.01 3.51
C GLN A 63 -3.82 0.70 3.03
N LEU A 64 -3.04 0.06 2.17
CA LEU A 64 -1.87 0.69 1.54
C LEU A 64 -2.24 1.92 0.69
N ARG A 65 -3.36 1.88 -0.05
CA ARG A 65 -3.87 3.05 -0.79
C ARG A 65 -4.30 4.18 0.15
N THR A 66 -4.94 3.85 1.27
CA THR A 66 -5.28 4.83 2.31
C THR A 66 -4.03 5.50 2.88
N LEU A 67 -2.98 4.73 3.22
CA LEU A 67 -1.72 5.27 3.71
C LEU A 67 -1.06 6.23 2.70
N LEU A 68 -1.11 5.92 1.40
CA LEU A 68 -0.64 6.84 0.35
C LEU A 68 -1.44 8.15 0.33
N GLY A 69 -2.76 8.07 0.48
CA GLY A 69 -3.63 9.25 0.54
C GLY A 69 -3.40 10.12 1.78
N GLU A 70 -3.16 9.49 2.93
CA GLU A 70 -2.78 10.18 4.17
C GLU A 70 -1.42 10.87 4.03
N LEU A 71 -0.45 10.21 3.39
CA LEU A 71 0.86 10.76 3.13
C LEU A 71 0.81 11.98 2.18
N ASP A 72 -0.02 11.92 1.14
CA ASP A 72 -0.27 13.07 0.25
C ASP A 72 -0.97 14.22 1.00
N SER A 73 -1.92 13.89 1.88
CA SER A 73 -2.58 14.88 2.74
C SER A 73 -1.61 15.54 3.72
N LEU A 74 -0.64 14.79 4.25
CA LEU A 74 0.43 15.31 5.09
C LEU A 74 1.36 16.22 4.28
N ARG A 75 1.76 15.80 3.07
CA ARG A 75 2.57 16.61 2.14
C ARG A 75 1.95 17.97 1.87
N ARG A 76 0.62 18.02 1.66
CA ARG A 76 -0.12 19.28 1.43
C ARG A 76 -0.10 20.21 2.64
N GLN A 77 0.21 19.73 3.84
CA GLN A 77 0.33 20.57 5.04
C GLN A 77 1.75 21.12 5.24
N VAL A 78 2.75 20.58 4.53
CA VAL A 78 4.16 20.99 4.66
C VAL A 78 4.39 22.34 3.95
N ARG A 79 5.30 23.14 4.51
CA ARG A 79 5.72 24.42 3.92
C ARG A 79 6.38 24.21 2.56
N PRO A 80 6.19 25.11 1.58
CA PRO A 80 6.72 24.94 0.23
C PRO A 80 8.23 24.65 0.18
N GLU A 81 9.02 25.31 1.02
CA GLU A 81 10.47 25.12 1.10
C GLU A 81 10.90 23.72 1.58
N ASP A 82 10.05 23.04 2.36
CA ASP A 82 10.32 21.74 2.97
C ASP A 82 9.77 20.57 2.12
N VAL A 83 8.96 20.85 1.09
CA VAL A 83 8.28 19.81 0.29
C VAL A 83 9.26 18.89 -0.42
N ALA A 84 10.35 19.43 -0.98
CA ALA A 84 11.34 18.63 -1.69
C ALA A 84 12.01 17.60 -0.76
N GLU A 85 12.32 18.00 0.48
CA GLU A 85 12.89 17.10 1.47
C GLU A 85 11.86 16.06 1.95
N PHE A 86 10.59 16.47 2.15
CA PHE A 86 9.50 15.55 2.45
C PHE A 86 9.37 14.46 1.37
N ASP A 87 9.39 14.86 0.10
CA ASP A 87 9.31 13.94 -1.03
C ASP A 87 10.50 12.99 -1.04
N GLY A 88 11.73 13.49 -0.85
CA GLY A 88 12.92 12.65 -0.74
C GLY A 88 12.84 11.62 0.39
N ARG A 89 12.34 12.02 1.57
CA ARG A 89 12.17 11.13 2.73
C ARG A 89 11.08 10.08 2.54
N THR A 90 10.14 10.28 1.62
CA THR A 90 8.97 9.38 1.44
C THR A 90 8.97 8.60 0.14
N GLN A 91 9.82 8.98 -0.82
CA GLN A 91 9.91 8.40 -2.15
C GLN A 91 9.95 6.86 -2.12
N ARG A 92 10.88 6.29 -1.35
CA ARG A 92 11.05 4.83 -1.25
C ARG A 92 9.76 4.13 -0.79
N SER A 93 9.12 4.63 0.25
CA SER A 93 7.90 4.04 0.79
C SER A 93 6.75 4.10 -0.21
N ARG A 94 6.62 5.22 -0.95
CA ARG A 94 5.63 5.39 -2.02
C ARG A 94 5.86 4.41 -3.16
N ASP A 95 7.10 4.32 -3.65
CA ASP A 95 7.47 3.46 -4.78
C ASP A 95 7.24 1.98 -4.46
N LEU A 96 7.67 1.53 -3.28
CA LEU A 96 7.44 0.16 -2.83
C LEU A 96 5.95 -0.16 -2.69
N THR A 97 5.17 0.79 -2.16
CA THR A 97 3.72 0.63 -1.99
C THR A 97 3.01 0.51 -3.33
N LEU A 98 3.28 1.43 -4.25
CA LEU A 98 2.70 1.41 -5.59
C LEU A 98 3.07 0.12 -6.33
N ARG A 99 4.35 -0.28 -6.28
CA ARG A 99 4.81 -1.52 -6.90
C ARG A 99 4.11 -2.74 -6.33
N ALA A 100 3.96 -2.83 -5.00
CA ALA A 100 3.32 -3.97 -4.36
C ALA A 100 1.83 -4.07 -4.71
N ILE A 101 1.12 -2.93 -4.75
CA ILE A 101 -0.29 -2.89 -5.17
C ILE A 101 -0.42 -3.30 -6.64
N MET A 102 0.42 -2.76 -7.53
CA MET A 102 0.39 -3.11 -8.96
C MET A 102 0.73 -4.58 -9.20
N ASP A 103 1.72 -5.13 -8.50
CA ASP A 103 2.09 -6.54 -8.59
C ASP A 103 0.97 -7.46 -8.09
N TYR A 104 0.23 -7.06 -7.04
CA TYR A 104 -0.95 -7.80 -6.58
C TYR A 104 -2.12 -7.72 -7.59
N LEU A 105 -2.52 -6.51 -7.98
CA LEU A 105 -3.64 -6.30 -8.92
C LEU A 105 -3.34 -6.86 -10.32
N GLY A 106 -2.10 -6.76 -10.78
CA GLY A 106 -1.66 -7.34 -12.04
C GLY A 106 -1.85 -8.86 -12.06
N LYS A 107 -1.61 -9.53 -10.93
CA LYS A 107 -1.92 -10.96 -10.80
C LYS A 107 -3.42 -11.23 -10.75
N GLU A 108 -4.22 -10.43 -10.04
CA GLU A 108 -5.69 -10.60 -10.03
C GLU A 108 -6.31 -10.49 -11.44
N VAL A 109 -5.81 -9.59 -12.29
CA VAL A 109 -6.27 -9.47 -13.69
C VAL A 109 -5.86 -10.68 -14.52
N THR A 110 -4.66 -11.22 -14.31
CA THR A 110 -4.24 -12.46 -14.99
C THR A 110 -5.12 -13.66 -14.60
N TRP A 111 -5.56 -13.77 -13.34
CA TRP A 111 -6.46 -14.84 -12.91
C TRP A 111 -7.90 -14.71 -13.48
N LEU A 112 -8.39 -13.48 -13.68
CA LEU A 112 -9.68 -13.24 -14.34
C LEU A 112 -9.63 -13.53 -15.84
N VAL A 113 -8.49 -13.25 -16.49
CA VAL A 113 -8.31 -13.45 -17.95
C VAL A 113 -7.97 -14.91 -18.29
N LEU A 114 -7.40 -15.69 -17.37
CA LEU A 114 -7.08 -17.11 -17.57
C LEU A 114 -8.23 -18.10 -17.29
N GLY A 115 -9.46 -17.61 -17.06
CA GLY A 115 -10.66 -18.45 -17.20
C GLY A 115 -10.94 -19.43 -16.05
N LEU A 116 -11.19 -18.91 -14.84
CA LEU A 116 -11.97 -19.60 -13.80
C LEU A 116 -13.13 -18.72 -13.32
N ALA A 117 -13.81 -18.07 -14.27
CA ALA A 117 -15.16 -17.57 -14.07
C ALA A 117 -16.13 -18.68 -14.50
N GLU A 118 -16.16 -19.78 -13.75
CA GLU A 118 -17.37 -20.58 -13.63
C GLU A 118 -17.97 -20.24 -12.25
N ASP A 119 -19.28 -19.96 -12.27
CA ASP A 119 -20.17 -19.68 -11.15
C ASP A 119 -20.25 -18.22 -10.65
N PHE A 120 -21.14 -17.47 -11.35
CA PHE A 120 -22.08 -16.54 -10.71
C PHE A 120 -23.10 -17.31 -9.88
#